data_AF-A0A7R8ZTL8-F1
#
_entry.id   AF-A0A7R8ZTL8-F1
#
_cell.length_a   1.000
_cell.length_b   1.000
_cell.length_c   1.000
_cell.angle_alpha   90.00
_cell.angle_beta   90.00
_cell.angle_gamma   90.00
#
_symmetry.space_group_name_H-M   'P 1'
#
loop_
_entity.id
_entity.type
_entity.pdbx_description
1 polymer ?
#
loop_
_entity_poly.entity_id
_entity_poly.type
_entity_poly.pdbx_seq_one_letter_code
_entity_poly.pdbx_strand_id
1 'polypeptide(L)'
;MLNPHVVEVLRGTQRDNDFVSDLADDVRTLLRKTFGVQIFIKWNPYIDDCARVLYYSLTTLSDVQTLGEEYGGLLLLDSRNDDRLPARKGLMWMVFLETFGSYLMLRCLKASFSCADAAEVLLRLRRLHTACFFMGSPYPTFSKRVLGIQYILVRHWIGAQPSVTTWFRLLGVFLLLRSLRPPRTRQEASPDDTSSPSPFSPCPICQGDWKSPSALPCGHVFCWSCVHKHLAESPSDGCPLCRFPAIPSRVVALVNVRNGSLQRDKKVLISNKCS
;
A
#
# COMPACT_ATOMS: atom_id res chain seq x y z
N MET A 1 20.05 -22.95 -18.40
CA MET A 1 19.04 -21.89 -18.47
C MET A 1 19.36 -20.83 -17.43
N LEU A 2 19.26 -19.54 -17.76
CA LEU A 2 19.63 -18.46 -16.84
C LEU A 2 18.41 -18.02 -16.02
N ASN A 3 18.54 -18.05 -14.69
CA ASN A 3 17.54 -17.45 -13.81
C ASN A 3 17.43 -15.94 -14.12
N PRO A 4 16.21 -15.40 -14.28
CA PRO A 4 16.03 -14.00 -14.59
C PRO A 4 16.48 -13.15 -13.40
N HIS A 5 17.12 -12.03 -13.71
CA HIS A 5 17.46 -11.07 -12.67
C HIS A 5 16.19 -10.47 -12.07
N VAL A 6 16.21 -10.32 -10.74
CA VAL A 6 15.12 -9.70 -9.96
C VAL A 6 14.62 -8.39 -10.60
N VAL A 7 15.54 -7.60 -11.15
CA VAL A 7 15.25 -6.31 -11.79
C VAL A 7 14.31 -6.46 -13.00
N GLU A 8 14.57 -7.43 -13.88
CA GLU A 8 13.76 -7.61 -15.09
C GLU A 8 12.36 -8.12 -14.74
N VAL A 9 12.26 -9.02 -13.76
CA VAL A 9 10.98 -9.48 -13.24
C VAL A 9 10.19 -8.34 -12.61
N LEU A 10 10.84 -7.46 -11.86
CA LEU A 10 10.19 -6.27 -11.28
C LEU A 10 9.73 -5.28 -12.36
N ARG A 11 10.56 -5.00 -13.37
CA ARG A 11 10.21 -4.12 -14.49
C ARG A 11 9.02 -4.66 -15.27
N GLY A 12 9.04 -5.95 -15.61
CA GLY A 12 7.93 -6.60 -16.30
C GLY A 12 6.65 -6.55 -15.46
N THR A 13 6.73 -6.93 -14.19
CA THR A 13 5.58 -6.90 -13.26
C THR A 13 5.03 -5.48 -13.09
N GLN A 14 5.91 -4.47 -12.98
CA GLN A 14 5.49 -3.08 -12.91
C GLN A 14 4.76 -2.66 -14.18
N ARG A 15 5.31 -3.00 -15.35
CA ARG A 15 4.70 -2.68 -16.64
C ARG A 15 3.32 -3.31 -16.81
N ASP A 16 3.15 -4.56 -16.39
CA ASP A 16 1.83 -5.23 -16.38
C ASP A 16 0.84 -4.53 -15.44
N ASN A 17 1.28 -4.14 -14.24
CA ASN A 17 0.42 -3.44 -13.28
C ASN A 17 -0.01 -2.05 -13.78
N ASP A 18 0.90 -1.30 -14.41
CA ASP A 18 0.59 0.01 -14.98
C ASP A 18 -0.50 -0.13 -16.05
N PHE A 19 -0.35 -1.10 -16.96
CA PHE A 19 -1.33 -1.33 -18.02
C PHE A 19 -2.69 -1.82 -17.48
N VAL A 20 -2.70 -2.68 -16.46
CA VAL A 20 -3.94 -3.11 -15.81
C VAL A 20 -4.64 -1.94 -15.12
N SER A 21 -3.87 -1.02 -14.51
CA SER A 21 -4.42 0.20 -13.90
C SER A 21 -5.05 1.12 -14.94
N ASP A 22 -4.36 1.35 -16.06
CA ASP A 22 -4.86 2.16 -17.17
C ASP A 22 -6.16 1.55 -17.73
N LEU A 23 -6.18 0.23 -17.96
CA LEU A 23 -7.37 -0.49 -18.40
C LEU A 23 -8.53 -0.36 -17.39
N ALA A 24 -8.25 -0.47 -16.10
CA ALA A 24 -9.26 -0.30 -15.06
C ALA A 24 -9.84 1.12 -15.04
N ASP A 25 -9.01 2.15 -15.27
CA ASP A 25 -9.44 3.53 -15.36
C ASP A 25 -10.29 3.80 -16.61
N ASP A 26 -9.91 3.23 -17.75
CA ASP A 26 -10.73 3.26 -18.96
C ASP A 26 -12.10 2.60 -18.72
N VAL A 27 -12.14 1.43 -18.08
CA VAL A 27 -13.39 0.75 -17.70
C VAL A 27 -14.23 1.62 -16.75
N ARG A 28 -13.61 2.26 -15.75
CA ARG A 28 -14.30 3.20 -14.84
C ARG A 28 -14.92 4.37 -15.59
N THR A 29 -14.18 4.97 -16.53
CA THR A 29 -14.68 6.12 -17.30
C THR A 29 -15.81 5.73 -18.24
N LEU A 30 -15.71 4.58 -18.91
CA LEU A 30 -16.78 4.04 -19.75
C LEU A 30 -18.02 3.74 -18.93
N LEU A 31 -17.90 2.98 -17.84
CA LEU A 31 -19.03 2.60 -17.00
C LEU A 31 -19.75 3.82 -16.40
N ARG A 32 -19.00 4.83 -15.96
CA ARG A 32 -19.56 6.08 -15.44
C ARG A 32 -20.33 6.85 -16.52
N LYS A 33 -19.83 6.87 -17.76
CA LYS A 33 -20.45 7.59 -18.88
C LYS A 33 -21.68 6.87 -19.43
N THR A 34 -21.67 5.55 -19.52
CA THR A 34 -22.73 4.77 -20.19
C THR A 34 -23.85 4.34 -19.26
N PHE A 35 -23.53 3.90 -18.04
CA PHE A 35 -24.49 3.32 -17.10
C PHE A 35 -24.83 4.24 -15.91
N GLY A 36 -24.19 5.41 -15.83
CA GLY A 36 -24.43 6.41 -14.79
C GLY A 36 -23.83 6.04 -13.42
N VAL A 37 -24.01 6.96 -12.46
CA VAL A 37 -23.29 6.95 -11.17
C VAL A 37 -23.74 5.80 -10.25
N GLN A 38 -25.01 5.40 -10.30
CA GLN A 38 -25.53 4.35 -9.41
C GLN A 38 -24.92 2.97 -9.70
N ILE A 39 -24.87 2.60 -10.99
CA ILE A 39 -24.24 1.34 -11.43
C ILE A 39 -22.73 1.41 -11.19
N PHE A 40 -22.11 2.57 -11.44
CA PHE A 40 -20.70 2.80 -11.14
C PHE A 40 -20.35 2.52 -9.68
N ILE A 41 -21.07 3.08 -8.70
CA ILE A 41 -20.78 2.87 -7.27
C ILE A 41 -20.88 1.37 -6.90
N LYS A 42 -21.87 0.66 -7.45
CA LYS A 42 -22.06 -0.78 -7.19
C LYS A 42 -20.89 -1.63 -7.71
N TRP A 43 -20.39 -1.33 -8.91
CA TRP A 43 -19.36 -2.14 -9.57
C TRP A 43 -17.94 -1.67 -9.33
N ASN A 44 -17.73 -0.42 -8.91
CA ASN A 44 -16.41 0.17 -8.64
C ASN A 44 -15.44 -0.72 -7.85
N PRO A 45 -15.84 -1.41 -6.76
CA PRO A 45 -14.90 -2.26 -6.02
C PRO A 45 -14.40 -3.50 -6.79
N TYR A 46 -15.08 -3.91 -7.86
CA TYR A 46 -14.72 -5.11 -8.63
C TYR A 46 -13.93 -4.79 -9.92
N ILE A 47 -13.87 -3.52 -10.33
CA ILE A 47 -13.32 -3.13 -11.63
C ILE A 47 -11.84 -3.52 -11.76
N ASP A 48 -11.03 -3.33 -10.71
CA ASP A 48 -9.60 -3.72 -10.72
C ASP A 48 -9.41 -5.21 -10.99
N ASP A 49 -10.21 -6.05 -10.34
CA ASP A 49 -10.13 -7.50 -10.49
C ASP A 49 -10.66 -7.93 -11.87
N CYS A 50 -11.72 -7.30 -12.37
CA CYS A 50 -12.21 -7.51 -13.73
C CYS A 50 -11.19 -7.12 -14.81
N ALA A 51 -10.52 -5.97 -14.66
CA ALA A 51 -9.49 -5.52 -15.59
C ALA A 51 -8.29 -6.48 -15.60
N ARG A 52 -7.87 -6.95 -14.41
CA ARG A 52 -6.80 -7.94 -14.28
C ARG A 52 -7.15 -9.28 -14.94
N VAL A 53 -8.36 -9.79 -14.70
CA VAL A 53 -8.86 -11.01 -15.35
C VAL A 53 -8.91 -10.82 -16.86
N LEU A 54 -9.45 -9.70 -17.35
CA LEU A 54 -9.54 -9.41 -18.78
C LEU A 54 -8.16 -9.38 -19.43
N TYR A 55 -7.21 -8.66 -18.83
CA TYR A 55 -5.83 -8.55 -19.34
C TYR A 55 -5.15 -9.91 -19.45
N TYR A 56 -5.11 -10.69 -18.36
CA TYR A 56 -4.46 -12.00 -18.37
C TYR A 56 -5.22 -13.07 -19.16
N SER A 57 -6.54 -12.91 -19.34
CA SER A 57 -7.31 -13.79 -20.22
C SER A 57 -6.97 -13.55 -21.68
N LEU A 58 -6.82 -12.29 -22.10
CA LEU A 58 -6.49 -11.95 -23.48
C LEU A 58 -5.03 -12.24 -23.82
N THR A 59 -4.12 -12.14 -22.86
CA THR A 59 -2.68 -12.40 -23.05
C THR A 59 -2.35 -13.86 -22.70
N THR A 60 -2.20 -14.16 -21.41
CA THR A 60 -1.71 -15.44 -20.91
C THR A 60 -2.58 -16.63 -21.32
N LEU A 61 -3.92 -16.56 -21.23
CA LEU A 61 -4.77 -17.70 -21.61
C LEU A 61 -4.86 -17.91 -23.13
N SER A 62 -4.57 -16.87 -23.91
CA SER A 62 -4.44 -16.94 -25.37
C SER A 62 -3.07 -17.45 -25.83
N ASP A 63 -2.20 -17.86 -24.89
CA ASP A 63 -0.83 -18.33 -25.16
C ASP A 63 0.06 -17.24 -25.79
N VAL A 64 -0.21 -15.97 -25.44
CA VAL A 64 0.58 -14.80 -25.83
C VAL A 64 1.26 -14.24 -24.58
N GLN A 65 2.49 -13.75 -24.74
CA GLN A 65 3.22 -13.10 -23.66
C GLN A 65 2.49 -11.84 -23.19
N THR A 66 2.56 -11.55 -21.91
CA THR A 66 2.10 -10.25 -21.40
C THR A 66 3.03 -9.12 -21.86
N LEU A 67 2.56 -7.88 -21.84
CA LEU A 67 3.39 -6.72 -22.18
C LEU A 67 4.62 -6.62 -21.27
N GLY A 68 4.46 -6.94 -19.98
CA GLY A 68 5.56 -7.02 -19.02
C GLY A 68 6.53 -8.15 -19.30
N GLU A 69 6.03 -9.30 -19.74
CA GLU A 69 6.86 -10.44 -20.17
C GLU A 69 7.67 -10.11 -21.42
N GLU A 70 7.06 -9.49 -22.43
CA GLU A 70 7.78 -9.02 -23.62
C GLU A 70 8.82 -7.95 -23.28
N TYR A 71 8.44 -6.98 -22.44
CA TYR A 71 9.32 -5.88 -22.02
C TYR A 71 10.53 -6.38 -21.24
N GLY A 72 10.32 -7.29 -20.28
CA GLY A 72 11.38 -7.89 -19.47
C GLY A 72 12.14 -9.03 -20.17
N GLY A 73 11.74 -9.43 -21.38
CA GLY A 73 12.29 -10.61 -22.05
C GLY A 73 12.10 -11.90 -21.24
N LEU A 74 10.97 -12.03 -20.56
CA LEU A 74 10.63 -13.10 -19.64
C LEU A 74 9.73 -14.13 -20.33
N LEU A 75 9.93 -15.40 -20.00
CA LEU A 75 9.13 -16.50 -20.54
C LEU A 75 8.72 -17.45 -19.40
N LEU A 76 7.46 -17.85 -19.40
CA LEU A 76 6.88 -18.73 -18.37
C LEU A 76 7.29 -20.19 -18.60
N LEU A 77 7.80 -20.84 -17.56
CA LEU A 77 8.15 -22.25 -17.58
C LEU A 77 7.63 -22.97 -16.34
N ASP A 78 7.16 -24.21 -16.54
CA ASP A 78 6.70 -25.09 -15.48
C ASP A 78 7.86 -25.92 -14.94
N SER A 79 8.36 -25.54 -13.76
CA SER A 79 9.47 -26.24 -13.10
C SER A 79 9.08 -27.64 -12.62
N ARG A 80 7.77 -27.94 -12.47
CA ARG A 80 7.30 -29.26 -12.03
C ARG A 80 7.24 -30.28 -13.16
N ASN A 81 7.06 -29.82 -14.41
CA ASN A 81 6.93 -30.67 -15.59
C ASN A 81 8.05 -30.38 -16.60
N ASP A 82 9.28 -30.77 -16.24
CA ASP A 82 10.40 -30.88 -17.19
C ASP A 82 10.79 -29.56 -17.87
N ASP A 83 10.61 -28.43 -17.17
CA ASP A 83 10.87 -27.07 -17.68
C ASP A 83 10.25 -26.80 -19.06
N ARG A 84 9.01 -27.30 -19.26
CA ARG A 84 8.21 -27.04 -20.46
C ARG A 84 7.28 -25.84 -20.27
N LEU A 85 6.68 -25.38 -21.36
CA LEU A 85 5.62 -24.39 -21.30
C LEU A 85 4.44 -24.93 -20.47
N PRO A 86 3.88 -24.13 -19.54
CA PRO A 86 2.77 -24.56 -18.70
C PRO A 86 1.54 -24.90 -19.54
N ALA A 87 0.89 -26.03 -19.23
CA ALA A 87 -0.36 -26.40 -19.89
C ALA A 87 -1.45 -25.34 -19.63
N ARG A 88 -2.44 -25.23 -20.56
CA ARG A 88 -3.58 -24.30 -20.43
C ARG A 88 -4.29 -24.37 -19.07
N LYS A 89 -4.40 -25.56 -18.48
CA LYS A 89 -4.97 -25.74 -17.12
C LYS A 89 -4.12 -25.06 -16.05
N GLY A 90 -2.80 -25.17 -16.13
CA GLY A 90 -1.87 -24.48 -15.23
C GLY A 90 -1.96 -22.96 -15.37
N LEU A 91 -2.07 -22.46 -16.61
CA LEU A 91 -2.27 -21.04 -16.89
C LEU A 91 -3.61 -20.52 -16.35
N MET A 92 -4.71 -21.25 -16.54
CA MET A 92 -6.01 -20.89 -15.95
C MET A 92 -5.94 -20.78 -14.42
N TRP A 93 -5.33 -21.76 -13.75
CA TRP A 93 -5.13 -21.69 -12.30
C TRP A 93 -4.20 -20.57 -11.89
N MET A 94 -3.19 -20.24 -12.70
CA MET A 94 -2.27 -19.15 -12.43
C MET A 94 -3.00 -17.80 -12.46
N VAL A 95 -3.78 -17.53 -13.52
CA VAL A 95 -4.59 -16.32 -13.63
C VAL A 95 -5.64 -16.23 -12.52
N PHE A 96 -6.28 -17.34 -12.18
CA PHE A 96 -7.25 -17.39 -11.08
C PHE A 96 -6.60 -17.09 -9.72
N LEU A 97 -5.44 -17.68 -9.41
CA LEU A 97 -4.75 -17.45 -8.14
C LEU A 97 -4.08 -16.08 -8.08
N GLU A 98 -3.65 -15.52 -9.20
CA GLU A 98 -3.08 -14.16 -9.25
C GLU A 98 -4.15 -13.10 -8.94
N THR A 99 -5.39 -13.32 -9.41
CA THR A 99 -6.51 -12.39 -9.21
C THR A 99 -7.20 -12.60 -7.86
N PHE A 100 -7.57 -13.85 -7.54
CA PHE A 100 -8.39 -14.17 -6.36
C PHE A 100 -7.62 -14.79 -5.19
N GLY A 101 -6.33 -15.06 -5.35
CA GLY A 101 -5.54 -15.79 -4.35
C GLY A 101 -5.41 -15.08 -3.01
N SER A 102 -5.36 -13.74 -3.00
CA SER A 102 -5.33 -12.95 -1.76
C SER A 102 -6.63 -13.10 -0.96
N TYR A 103 -7.79 -13.06 -1.64
CA TYR A 103 -9.10 -13.27 -1.03
C TYR A 103 -9.26 -14.70 -0.53
N LEU A 104 -8.83 -15.70 -1.30
CA LEU A 104 -8.87 -17.10 -0.91
C LEU A 104 -7.98 -17.35 0.32
N MET A 105 -6.74 -16.83 0.31
CA MET A 105 -5.81 -16.98 1.42
C MET A 105 -6.35 -16.33 2.70
N LEU A 106 -6.97 -15.14 2.59
CA LEU A 106 -7.62 -14.49 3.73
C LEU A 106 -8.81 -15.32 4.26
N ARG A 107 -9.62 -15.90 3.37
CA ARG A 107 -10.75 -16.75 3.75
C ARG A 107 -10.28 -18.02 4.47
N CYS A 108 -9.22 -18.67 3.98
CA CYS A 108 -8.61 -19.81 4.63
C CYS A 108 -8.05 -19.45 6.02
N LEU A 109 -7.37 -18.31 6.15
CA LEU A 109 -6.84 -17.87 7.45
C LEU A 109 -7.94 -17.54 8.46
N LYS A 110 -9.07 -16.97 8.02
CA LYS A 110 -10.25 -16.72 8.87
C LYS A 110 -10.92 -17.99 9.38
N ALA A 111 -10.71 -19.14 8.75
CA ALA A 111 -11.19 -20.42 9.26
C ALA A 111 -10.40 -20.89 10.50
N SER A 112 -9.13 -20.47 10.61
CA SER A 112 -8.22 -20.90 11.68
C SER A 112 -7.91 -19.82 12.72
N PHE A 113 -8.13 -18.54 12.40
CA PHE A 113 -7.76 -17.40 13.24
C PHE A 113 -8.87 -16.33 13.29
N SER A 114 -8.84 -15.47 14.32
CA SER A 114 -9.70 -14.29 14.39
C SER A 114 -9.46 -13.34 13.19
N CYS A 115 -10.46 -12.51 12.85
CA CYS A 115 -10.39 -11.65 11.67
C CYS A 115 -9.20 -10.66 11.70
N ALA A 116 -8.86 -10.13 12.87
CA ALA A 116 -7.72 -9.21 13.03
C ALA A 116 -6.39 -9.94 12.83
N ASP A 117 -6.26 -11.13 13.41
CA ASP A 117 -5.04 -11.95 13.33
C ASP A 117 -4.83 -12.50 11.92
N ALA A 118 -5.90 -12.92 11.23
CA ALA A 118 -5.83 -13.43 9.87
C ALA A 118 -5.25 -12.40 8.87
N ALA A 119 -5.64 -11.12 8.99
CA ALA A 119 -5.13 -10.06 8.13
C ALA A 119 -3.64 -9.75 8.41
N GLU A 120 -3.23 -9.75 9.67
CA GLU A 120 -1.83 -9.56 10.07
C GLU A 120 -0.95 -10.73 9.60
N VAL A 121 -1.42 -11.98 9.77
CA VAL A 121 -0.74 -13.17 9.27
C VAL A 121 -0.59 -13.12 7.76
N LEU A 122 -1.64 -12.74 7.03
CA LEU A 122 -1.59 -12.57 5.56
C LEU A 122 -0.52 -11.55 5.15
N LEU A 123 -0.46 -10.41 5.84
CA LEU A 123 0.54 -9.37 5.59
C LEU A 123 1.97 -9.86 5.85
N ARG A 124 2.18 -10.65 6.92
CA ARG A 124 3.48 -11.28 7.20
C ARG A 124 3.87 -12.30 6.14
N LEU A 125 2.94 -13.16 5.73
CA LEU A 125 3.19 -14.13 4.66
C LEU A 125 3.60 -13.44 3.36
N ARG A 126 2.91 -12.35 3.00
CA ARG A 126 3.29 -11.54 1.82
C ARG A 126 4.70 -10.95 1.97
N ARG A 127 5.03 -10.37 3.12
CA ARG A 127 6.37 -9.81 3.39
C ARG A 127 7.47 -10.87 3.33
N LEU A 128 7.24 -12.04 3.93
CA LEU A 128 8.17 -13.17 3.90
C LEU A 128 8.37 -13.67 2.47
N HIS A 129 7.29 -13.82 1.70
CA HIS A 129 7.37 -14.21 0.30
C HIS A 129 8.21 -13.22 -0.53
N THR A 130 7.94 -11.92 -0.41
CA THR A 130 8.72 -10.87 -1.09
C THR A 130 10.19 -10.87 -0.65
N ALA A 131 10.47 -11.05 0.65
CA ALA A 131 11.84 -11.17 1.16
C ALA A 131 12.56 -12.38 0.54
N CYS A 132 11.91 -13.55 0.49
CA CYS A 132 12.45 -14.75 -0.15
C CYS A 132 12.73 -14.54 -1.64
N PHE A 133 11.85 -13.83 -2.37
CA PHE A 133 12.06 -13.47 -3.77
C PHE A 133 13.36 -12.67 -3.94
N PHE A 134 13.56 -11.61 -3.15
CA PHE A 134 14.78 -10.81 -3.18
C PHE A 134 16.06 -11.58 -2.81
N MET A 135 15.93 -12.60 -1.96
CA MET A 135 17.05 -13.48 -1.58
C MET A 135 17.43 -14.50 -2.66
N GLY A 136 16.69 -14.59 -3.77
CA GLY A 136 17.01 -15.46 -4.91
C GLY A 136 16.01 -16.59 -5.16
N SER A 137 14.81 -16.54 -4.59
CA SER A 137 13.74 -17.46 -4.98
C SER A 137 13.30 -17.20 -6.44
N PRO A 138 13.08 -18.24 -7.27
CA PRO A 138 12.67 -18.08 -8.66
C PRO A 138 11.21 -17.61 -8.84
N TYR A 139 10.40 -17.66 -7.77
CA TYR A 139 8.97 -17.34 -7.80
C TYR A 139 8.69 -15.90 -7.32
N PRO A 140 8.24 -14.98 -8.20
CA PRO A 140 7.97 -13.57 -7.85
C PRO A 140 6.61 -13.32 -7.19
N THR A 141 5.61 -14.14 -7.49
CA THR A 141 4.27 -14.04 -6.92
C THR A 141 3.88 -15.34 -6.22
N PHE A 142 2.93 -15.25 -5.30
CA PHE A 142 2.49 -16.40 -4.50
C PHE A 142 1.82 -17.46 -5.38
N SER A 143 1.02 -17.05 -6.38
CA SER A 143 0.37 -17.94 -7.34
C SER A 143 1.39 -18.82 -8.09
N LYS A 144 2.45 -18.21 -8.62
CA LYS A 144 3.55 -18.84 -9.33
C LYS A 144 4.32 -19.83 -8.45
N ARG A 145 4.50 -19.50 -7.16
CA ARG A 145 5.08 -20.42 -6.17
C ARG A 145 4.21 -21.65 -5.92
N VAL A 146 2.89 -21.46 -5.76
CA VAL A 146 1.95 -22.56 -5.51
C VAL A 146 1.87 -23.50 -6.71
N LEU A 147 1.98 -22.97 -7.93
CA LEU A 147 1.90 -23.75 -9.15
C LEU A 147 3.25 -24.27 -9.66
N GLY A 148 4.38 -23.75 -9.16
CA GLY A 148 5.71 -24.13 -9.64
C GLY A 148 6.07 -23.50 -10.99
N ILE A 149 5.43 -22.38 -11.33
CA ILE A 149 5.68 -21.65 -12.58
C ILE A 149 6.74 -20.58 -12.31
N GLN A 150 7.84 -20.63 -13.04
CA GLN A 150 8.94 -19.67 -12.92
C GLN A 150 9.15 -18.90 -14.23
N TYR A 151 9.85 -17.78 -14.14
CA TYR A 151 10.31 -17.05 -15.31
C TYR A 151 11.70 -17.51 -15.70
N ILE A 152 11.98 -17.51 -17.00
CA ILE A 152 13.34 -17.58 -17.56
C ILE A 152 13.58 -16.39 -18.46
N LEU A 153 14.83 -15.93 -18.50
CA LEU A 153 15.25 -14.82 -19.34
C LEU A 153 15.62 -15.32 -20.73
N VAL A 154 14.97 -14.79 -21.76
CA VAL A 154 15.27 -15.10 -23.17
C VAL A 154 16.51 -14.32 -23.64
N ARG A 155 16.69 -13.08 -23.16
CA ARG A 155 17.76 -12.17 -23.59
C ARG A 155 18.90 -12.12 -22.59
N HIS A 156 19.90 -13.00 -22.76
CA HIS A 156 21.01 -13.12 -21.81
C HIS A 156 21.88 -11.84 -21.69
N TRP A 157 21.93 -10.98 -22.72
CA TRP A 157 22.74 -9.76 -22.73
C TRP A 157 22.12 -8.59 -21.94
N ILE A 158 20.86 -8.72 -21.52
CA ILE A 158 20.19 -7.75 -20.61
C ILE A 158 20.55 -8.06 -19.13
N GLY A 159 21.45 -9.02 -18.90
CA GLY A 159 21.88 -9.44 -17.57
C GLY A 159 22.28 -8.26 -16.67
N ALA A 160 21.60 -8.12 -15.53
CA ALA A 160 21.91 -7.09 -14.56
C ALA A 160 23.32 -7.33 -13.98
N GLN A 161 24.07 -6.25 -13.79
CA GLN A 161 25.40 -6.30 -13.19
C GLN A 161 25.35 -7.06 -11.84
N PRO A 162 26.33 -7.93 -11.53
CA PRO A 162 26.33 -8.76 -10.33
C PRO A 162 26.22 -7.92 -9.04
N SER A 163 26.78 -6.70 -9.05
CA SER A 163 26.67 -5.74 -7.94
C SER A 163 25.22 -5.39 -7.58
N VAL A 164 24.34 -5.20 -8.57
CA VAL A 164 22.93 -4.83 -8.36
C VAL A 164 22.17 -5.96 -7.66
N THR A 165 22.43 -7.22 -8.04
CA THR A 165 21.77 -8.37 -7.41
C THR A 165 22.12 -8.51 -5.92
N THR A 166 23.35 -8.19 -5.53
CA THR A 166 23.78 -8.21 -4.12
C THR A 166 23.01 -7.20 -3.27
N TRP A 167 22.78 -5.99 -3.77
CA TRP A 167 21.97 -4.99 -3.07
C TRP A 167 20.53 -5.44 -2.85
N PHE A 168 19.93 -6.09 -3.85
CA PHE A 168 18.58 -6.66 -3.69
C PHE A 168 18.55 -7.81 -2.69
N ARG A 169 19.59 -8.66 -2.63
CA ARG A 169 19.69 -9.69 -1.58
C ARG A 169 19.78 -9.08 -0.18
N LEU A 170 20.56 -8.02 0.00
CA LEU A 170 20.64 -7.29 1.27
C LEU A 170 19.28 -6.68 1.65
N LEU A 171 18.56 -6.10 0.68
CA LEU A 171 17.20 -5.62 0.86
C LEU A 171 16.26 -6.76 1.30
N GLY A 172 16.37 -7.94 0.67
CA GLY A 172 15.64 -9.14 1.06
C GLY A 172 15.88 -9.55 2.50
N VAL A 173 17.14 -9.58 2.94
CA VAL A 173 17.51 -9.87 4.34
C VAL A 173 16.93 -8.82 5.30
N PHE A 174 17.01 -7.53 4.95
CA PHE A 174 16.41 -6.46 5.75
C PHE A 174 14.89 -6.62 5.89
N LEU A 175 14.18 -6.94 4.81
CA LEU A 175 12.75 -7.19 4.82
C LEU A 175 12.38 -8.43 5.65
N LEU A 176 13.20 -9.50 5.58
CA LEU A 176 13.03 -10.70 6.38
C LEU A 176 13.15 -10.37 7.88
N LEU A 177 14.22 -9.69 8.28
CA LEU A 177 14.45 -9.27 9.67
C LEU A 177 13.30 -8.40 10.19
N ARG A 178 12.79 -7.48 9.38
CA ARG A 178 11.63 -6.65 9.73
C ARG A 178 10.35 -7.46 9.88
N SER A 179 10.17 -8.51 9.08
CA SER A 179 8.97 -9.38 9.14
C SER A 179 9.00 -10.36 10.31
N LEU A 180 10.18 -10.69 10.83
CA LEU A 180 10.38 -11.56 12.00
C LEU A 180 10.33 -10.80 13.33
N ARG A 181 10.54 -9.48 13.32
CA ARG A 181 10.34 -8.68 14.53
C ARG A 181 8.89 -8.82 14.98
N PRO A 182 8.63 -9.11 16.27
CA PRO A 182 7.28 -9.09 16.79
C PRO A 182 6.64 -7.75 16.42
N PRO A 183 5.31 -7.74 16.15
CA PRO A 183 4.61 -6.49 15.89
C PRO A 183 5.00 -5.60 17.06
N ARG A 184 5.60 -4.44 16.78
CA ARG A 184 6.05 -3.54 17.83
C ARG A 184 4.81 -3.31 18.66
N THR A 185 4.73 -3.95 19.83
CA THR A 185 3.73 -3.64 20.82
C THR A 185 3.92 -2.15 20.94
N ARG A 186 2.88 -1.41 20.56
CA ARG A 186 2.81 -0.02 20.97
C ARG A 186 3.08 -0.12 22.45
N GLN A 187 4.25 0.30 22.89
CA GLN A 187 4.44 0.61 24.29
C GLN A 187 3.32 1.60 24.53
N GLU A 188 2.23 1.13 25.15
CA GLU A 188 1.57 1.95 26.12
C GLU A 188 2.71 2.46 26.98
N ALA A 189 3.01 3.74 26.80
CA ALA A 189 3.96 4.42 27.62
C ALA A 189 3.61 4.06 29.06
N SER A 190 4.59 3.54 29.79
CA SER A 190 4.53 3.45 31.24
C SER A 190 3.96 4.75 31.80
N PRO A 191 2.95 4.72 32.69
CA PRO A 191 2.38 5.91 33.27
C PRO A 191 3.28 6.43 34.39
N ASP A 192 4.53 6.75 34.08
CA ASP A 192 5.36 7.57 34.97
C ASP A 192 6.48 8.28 34.21
N ASP A 193 6.48 9.60 34.38
CA ASP A 193 7.55 10.56 34.13
C ASP A 193 8.07 10.74 32.69
N THR A 194 7.28 11.35 31.80
CA THR A 194 7.65 12.65 31.19
C THR A 194 6.40 13.28 30.57
N SER A 195 6.13 14.53 30.91
CA SER A 195 5.00 15.34 30.46
C SER A 195 4.91 15.49 28.93
N SER A 196 4.34 14.51 28.23
CA SER A 196 3.79 14.73 26.89
C SER A 196 2.40 15.36 27.06
N PRO A 197 2.15 16.60 26.59
CA PRO A 197 0.84 17.19 26.72
C PRO A 197 -0.14 16.32 25.93
N SER A 198 -1.14 15.80 26.63
CA SER A 198 -2.29 15.16 26.01
C SER A 198 -2.83 16.05 24.87
N PRO A 199 -3.44 15.48 23.81
CA PRO A 199 -4.08 16.28 22.75
C PRO A 199 -5.26 17.15 23.26
N PHE A 200 -5.48 17.16 24.57
CA PHE A 200 -6.45 17.96 25.31
C PHE A 200 -5.79 18.96 26.26
N SER A 201 -4.49 19.25 26.12
CA SER A 201 -3.86 20.32 26.89
C SER A 201 -4.61 21.64 26.61
N PRO A 202 -4.84 22.48 27.64
CA PRO A 202 -5.45 23.78 27.42
C PRO A 202 -4.56 24.63 26.50
N CYS A 203 -5.13 25.69 25.92
CA CYS A 203 -4.37 26.57 25.04
C CYS A 203 -3.07 27.04 25.72
N PRO A 204 -1.87 26.88 25.11
CA PRO A 204 -0.60 27.20 25.78
C PRO A 204 -0.44 28.66 26.20
N ILE A 205 -1.20 29.57 25.58
CA ILE A 205 -1.13 31.02 25.88
C ILE A 205 -2.08 31.39 27.02
N CYS A 206 -3.35 30.99 26.96
CA CYS A 206 -4.35 31.37 27.98
C CYS A 206 -4.60 30.32 29.06
N GLN A 207 -4.03 29.12 28.90
CA GLN A 207 -4.14 27.97 29.80
C GLN A 207 -5.58 27.59 30.19
N GLY A 208 -6.56 28.02 29.39
CA GLY A 208 -7.98 27.72 29.58
C GLY A 208 -8.59 26.96 28.42
N ASP A 209 -9.92 26.85 28.46
CA ASP A 209 -10.71 26.17 27.43
C ASP A 209 -10.51 26.78 26.03
N TRP A 210 -10.59 25.91 25.03
CA TRP A 210 -10.43 26.27 23.63
C TRP A 210 -11.56 27.19 23.16
N LYS A 211 -11.21 28.45 22.90
CA LYS A 211 -12.09 29.44 22.27
C LYS A 211 -11.58 29.68 20.85
N SER A 212 -12.37 29.26 19.85
CA SER A 212 -12.06 29.40 18.42
C SER A 212 -10.61 29.00 18.09
N PRO A 213 -10.29 27.70 18.12
CA PRO A 213 -8.92 27.23 17.88
C PRO A 213 -8.43 27.60 16.48
N SER A 214 -7.14 27.91 16.36
CA SER A 214 -6.48 28.27 15.13
C SER A 214 -5.08 27.66 15.04
N ALA A 215 -4.65 27.34 13.83
CA ALA A 215 -3.35 26.75 13.56
C ALA A 215 -2.42 27.76 12.85
N LEU A 216 -1.16 27.77 13.24
CA LEU A 216 -0.08 28.43 12.50
C LEU A 216 0.42 27.52 11.36
N PRO A 217 1.17 28.06 10.38
CA PRO A 217 1.77 27.26 9.30
C PRO A 217 2.72 26.13 9.78
N CYS A 218 3.27 26.25 11.00
CA CYS A 218 4.08 25.22 11.62
C CYS A 218 3.27 24.05 12.23
N GLY A 219 1.94 24.15 12.25
CA GLY A 219 1.04 23.11 12.78
C GLY A 219 0.68 23.25 14.26
N HIS A 220 1.27 24.19 15.00
CA HIS A 220 0.88 24.46 16.38
C HIS A 220 -0.47 25.18 16.49
N VAL A 221 -1.25 24.81 17.50
CA VAL A 221 -2.65 25.26 17.68
C VAL A 221 -2.79 26.12 18.94
N PHE A 222 -3.49 27.24 18.82
CA PHE A 222 -3.79 28.19 19.91
C PHE A 222 -5.23 28.70 19.77
N CYS A 223 -5.74 29.44 20.77
CA CYS A 223 -6.97 30.20 20.58
C CYS A 223 -6.73 31.35 19.59
N TRP A 224 -7.71 31.63 18.72
CA TRP A 224 -7.63 32.70 17.70
C TRP A 224 -7.20 34.04 18.30
N SER A 225 -7.87 34.50 19.35
CA SER A 225 -7.54 35.75 20.01
C SER A 225 -6.13 35.74 20.64
N CYS A 226 -5.71 34.61 21.19
CA CYS A 226 -4.42 34.48 21.86
C CYS A 226 -3.24 34.59 20.88
N VAL A 227 -3.29 33.86 19.75
CA VAL A 227 -2.21 33.93 18.76
C VAL A 227 -2.18 35.29 18.06
N HIS A 228 -3.33 35.87 17.73
CA HIS A 228 -3.37 37.17 17.05
C HIS A 228 -2.84 38.30 17.94
N LYS A 229 -3.13 38.26 19.25
CA LYS A 229 -2.56 39.22 20.20
C LYS A 229 -1.03 39.07 20.30
N HIS A 230 -0.53 37.85 20.41
CA HIS A 230 0.90 37.59 20.47
C HIS A 230 1.64 38.07 19.22
N LEU A 231 1.13 37.75 18.02
CA LEU A 231 1.73 38.19 16.77
C LEU A 231 1.63 39.71 16.55
N ALA A 232 0.68 40.40 17.20
CA ALA A 232 0.57 41.85 17.17
C ALA A 232 1.55 42.54 18.13
N GLU A 233 1.79 41.97 19.32
CA GLU A 233 2.68 42.53 20.34
C GLU A 233 4.16 42.14 20.12
N SER A 234 4.43 41.00 19.49
CA SER A 234 5.80 40.48 19.28
C SER A 234 5.96 39.84 17.89
N PRO A 235 5.92 40.62 16.81
CA PRO A 235 5.93 40.10 15.44
C PRO A 235 7.25 39.41 15.03
N SER A 236 8.36 39.68 15.71
CA SER A 236 9.67 39.04 15.46
C SER A 236 9.76 37.60 15.98
N ASP A 237 8.93 37.24 16.96
CA ASP A 237 9.10 36.00 17.73
C ASP A 237 8.36 34.81 17.10
N GLY A 238 7.45 35.08 16.16
CA GLY A 238 6.74 34.06 15.40
C GLY A 238 5.87 33.16 16.29
N CYS A 239 5.96 31.84 16.09
CA CYS A 239 5.21 30.87 16.87
C CYS A 239 5.70 30.80 18.33
N PRO A 240 4.81 30.90 19.35
CA PRO A 240 5.21 30.81 20.77
C PRO A 240 5.92 29.51 21.17
N LEU A 241 5.71 28.41 20.43
CA LEU A 241 6.25 27.09 20.76
C LEU A 241 7.55 26.77 20.01
N CYS A 242 7.62 27.11 18.72
CA CYS A 242 8.76 26.73 17.87
C CYS A 242 9.46 27.91 17.17
N ARG A 243 9.02 29.14 17.42
CA ARG A 243 9.55 30.39 16.85
C ARG A 243 9.54 30.45 15.32
N PHE A 244 8.75 29.57 14.69
CA PHE A 244 8.57 29.61 13.24
C PHE A 244 7.94 30.95 12.82
N PRO A 245 8.47 31.63 11.79
CA PRO A 245 7.97 32.94 11.37
C PRO A 245 6.52 32.82 10.91
N ALA A 246 5.62 33.53 11.58
CA ALA A 246 4.18 33.49 11.32
C ALA A 246 3.64 34.91 11.17
N ILE A 247 2.79 35.10 10.15
CA ILE A 247 2.14 36.39 9.86
C ILE A 247 0.64 36.21 10.17
N PRO A 248 -0.04 37.20 10.76
CA PRO A 248 -1.46 37.10 11.12
C PRO A 248 -2.38 36.65 9.98
N SER A 249 -2.08 37.02 8.73
CA SER A 249 -2.84 36.62 7.54
C SER A 249 -2.72 35.14 7.16
N ARG A 250 -1.75 34.42 7.74
CA ARG A 250 -1.50 32.99 7.50
C ARG A 250 -1.99 32.10 8.65
N VAL A 251 -2.69 32.67 9.63
CA VAL A 251 -3.33 31.92 10.72
C VAL A 251 -4.64 31.33 10.19
N VAL A 252 -4.82 30.02 10.33
CA VAL A 252 -6.00 29.31 9.82
C VAL A 252 -6.92 28.95 10.97
N ALA A 253 -8.18 29.37 10.92
CA ALA A 253 -9.18 28.99 11.91
C ALA A 253 -9.59 27.51 11.74
N LEU A 254 -9.62 26.77 12.85
CA LEU A 254 -10.04 25.38 12.89
C LEU A 254 -11.53 25.32 13.26
N VAL A 255 -12.39 25.20 12.26
CA VAL A 255 -13.86 25.20 12.44
C VAL A 255 -14.44 23.87 12.94
N ASN A 256 -13.70 22.76 12.79
CA ASN A 256 -14.15 21.41 13.15
C ASN A 256 -13.68 20.95 14.55
N VAL A 257 -13.14 21.87 15.35
CA VAL A 257 -12.62 21.58 16.70
C VAL A 257 -13.42 22.39 17.70
N ARG A 258 -14.31 21.72 18.45
CA ARG A 258 -15.11 22.36 19.52
C ARG A 258 -14.82 21.65 20.84
N ASN A 259 -14.37 22.40 21.85
CA ASN A 259 -14.08 21.94 23.22
C ASN A 259 -13.25 20.65 23.28
N GLY A 260 -12.06 20.65 22.67
CA GLY A 260 -11.13 19.51 22.73
C GLY A 260 -11.60 18.25 21.98
N SER A 261 -12.87 18.14 21.61
CA SER A 261 -13.37 17.07 20.75
C SER A 261 -13.20 17.46 19.28
N LEU A 262 -12.34 16.73 18.57
CA LEU A 262 -12.49 16.59 17.12
C LEU A 262 -13.90 16.05 16.89
N GLN A 263 -14.76 16.81 16.22
CA GLN A 263 -15.92 16.21 15.58
C GLN A 263 -15.37 15.25 14.52
N ARG A 264 -15.14 13.99 14.91
CA ARG A 264 -15.14 12.92 13.93
C ARG A 264 -16.55 12.92 13.37
N ASP A 265 -16.71 13.43 12.16
CA ASP A 265 -17.83 13.05 11.33
C ASP A 265 -17.91 11.52 11.40
N LYS A 266 -18.93 11.00 12.09
CA LYS A 266 -19.23 9.56 12.17
C LYS A 266 -19.61 8.97 10.79
N LYS A 267 -19.33 9.67 9.68
CA LYS A 267 -19.69 9.29 8.31
C LYS A 267 -18.53 8.81 7.43
N VAL A 268 -17.31 8.72 7.95
CA VAL A 268 -16.21 7.98 7.29
C VAL A 268 -15.76 6.81 8.15
N LEU A 269 -16.72 6.01 8.61
CA LEU A 269 -16.50 4.58 8.79
C LEU A 269 -17.07 3.92 7.55
N ILE A 270 -16.19 3.71 6.55
CA ILE A 270 -16.48 2.73 5.51
C ILE A 270 -16.82 1.45 6.26
N SER A 271 -18.06 1.02 6.02
CA SER A 271 -18.73 -0.16 6.53
C SER A 271 -17.82 -1.38 6.57
N ASN A 272 -17.15 -1.60 7.70
CA ASN A 272 -16.91 -2.95 8.20
C ASN A 272 -18.25 -3.49 8.69
N LYS A 273 -19.14 -3.82 7.76
CA LYS A 273 -20.22 -4.77 8.02
C LYS A 273 -19.82 -6.07 7.35
N CYS A 274 -19.40 -7.02 8.17
CA CYS A 274 -19.58 -8.42 7.88
C CYS A 274 -21.09 -8.69 7.86
N SER A 275 -21.60 -9.03 6.68
CA SER A 275 -22.78 -9.86 6.44
C SER A 275 -22.52 -10.60 5.14
#